data_AF-A0A7V8ATV0-F1
#
_entry.id   AF-A0A7V8ATV0-F1
#
_cell.length_a   1.000
_cell.length_b   1.000
_cell.length_c   1.000
_cell.angle_alpha   90.00
_cell.angle_beta   90.00
_cell.angle_gamma   90.00
#
_symmetry.space_group_name_H-M   'P 1'
#
loop_
_entity.id
_entity.type
_entity.pdbx_description
1 polymer ?
#
loop_
_entity_poly.entity_id
_entity_poly.type
_entity_poly.pdbx_seq_one_letter_code
_entity_poly.pdbx_strand_id
1 'polypeptide(L)'
;MRSFKEIKSHYYFTDEDVRALVSVRQLMIEQAGRAMGRVDQWIQNLPEAAKLFKGEEQKKHVAAMRQQWFIGLFSGVYDSKYFEKLIRIGQAHVKFGIEAHFMNRTISMVRTLCIEILHHNVEDDEERTRVFISVEKILDISLDVITSSYIEEEMRNYSPAYRVKNLLVTYTEKFAQAMNLVLVFALIGLTIGVVWLFVTDLINITSDPNFSHGIITALGSLLILWVMIELMNTEIKHLKGGKFRISVFVGVALVAFIRDTMIKALRHDSMHEMYYLIPLILTLGVVFWLVTKSEERN
;
A
#
# COMPACT_ATOMS: atom_id res chain seq x y z
N MET A 1 20.11 8.17 7.35
CA MET A 1 20.34 9.60 7.61
C MET A 1 21.58 10.15 6.89
N ARG A 2 21.48 11.32 6.23
CA ARG A 2 22.60 11.99 5.52
C ARG A 2 23.65 12.51 6.50
N SER A 3 24.87 12.75 6.02
CA SER A 3 25.91 13.31 6.88
C SER A 3 25.61 14.78 7.21
N PHE A 4 26.02 15.21 8.41
CA PHE A 4 25.86 16.59 8.87
C PHE A 4 26.44 17.62 7.87
N LYS A 5 27.63 17.34 7.32
CA LYS A 5 28.32 18.21 6.37
C LYS A 5 27.54 18.35 5.05
N GLU A 6 26.92 17.26 4.61
CA GLU A 6 26.10 17.21 3.40
C GLU A 6 24.81 18.02 3.56
N ILE A 7 24.11 17.91 4.70
CA ILE A 7 22.90 18.69 4.98
C ILE A 7 23.22 20.20 4.93
N LYS A 8 24.25 20.65 5.66
CA LYS A 8 24.66 22.07 5.61
C LYS A 8 24.98 22.54 4.19
N SER A 9 25.62 21.68 3.39
CA SER A 9 25.95 22.00 2.00
C SER A 9 24.72 22.21 1.13
N HIS A 10 23.67 21.39 1.28
CA HIS A 10 22.44 21.51 0.49
C HIS A 10 21.66 22.81 0.79
N TYR A 11 21.74 23.29 2.02
CA TYR A 11 21.09 24.54 2.45
C TYR A 11 21.96 25.78 2.25
N TYR A 12 23.15 25.64 1.67
CA TYR A 12 24.15 26.72 1.59
C TYR A 12 24.34 27.42 2.93
N PHE A 13 24.46 26.64 4.01
CA PHE A 13 24.66 27.14 5.37
C PHE A 13 26.15 27.32 5.64
N THR A 14 26.58 28.58 5.66
CA THR A 14 27.97 29.02 5.68
C THR A 14 28.36 29.69 7.01
N ASP A 15 29.63 30.05 7.16
CA ASP A 15 30.10 30.80 8.34
C ASP A 15 29.51 32.21 8.43
N GLU A 16 29.00 32.78 7.32
CA GLU A 16 28.27 34.04 7.36
C GLU A 16 26.93 33.89 8.06
N ASP A 17 26.20 32.81 7.77
CA ASP A 17 24.94 32.49 8.44
C ASP A 17 25.17 32.27 9.94
N VAL A 18 26.28 31.62 10.31
CA VAL A 18 26.68 31.44 11.72
C VAL A 18 26.90 32.79 12.39
N ARG A 19 27.65 33.71 11.76
CA ARG A 19 27.90 35.05 12.32
C ARG A 19 26.60 35.86 12.46
N ALA A 20 25.72 35.80 11.48
CA ALA A 20 24.42 36.47 11.51
C ALA A 20 23.51 35.92 12.63
N LEU A 21 23.48 34.62 12.85
CA LEU A 21 22.73 34.04 13.97
C LEU A 21 23.32 34.42 15.33
N VAL A 22 24.65 34.51 15.43
CA VAL A 22 25.34 34.93 16.65
C VAL A 22 25.10 36.41 16.97
N SER A 23 24.99 37.29 15.97
CA SER A 23 24.81 38.74 16.20
C SER A 23 23.52 39.05 16.96
N VAL A 24 22.45 38.30 16.73
CA VAL A 24 21.16 38.46 17.42
C VAL A 24 20.98 37.53 18.62
N ARG A 25 22.01 36.78 19.03
CA ARG A 25 21.89 35.77 20.09
C ARG A 25 21.36 36.35 21.41
N GLN A 26 21.90 37.49 21.84
CA GLN A 26 21.51 38.10 23.12
C GLN A 26 20.04 38.56 23.10
N LEU A 27 19.63 39.21 22.01
CA LEU A 27 18.24 39.59 21.76
C LEU A 27 17.31 38.37 21.81
N MET A 28 17.69 37.27 21.15
CA MET A 28 16.87 36.06 21.11
C MET A 28 16.79 35.36 22.47
N ILE A 29 17.85 35.41 23.30
CA ILE A 29 17.82 34.90 24.68
C ILE A 29 16.82 35.68 25.53
N GLU A 30 16.84 37.02 25.44
CA GLU A 30 15.93 37.90 26.18
C GLU A 30 14.47 37.68 25.77
N GLN A 31 14.22 37.45 24.47
CA GLN A 31 12.87 37.21 23.95
C GLN A 31 12.41 35.75 24.06
N ALA A 32 13.30 34.80 24.36
CA ALA A 32 13.00 33.36 24.33
C ALA A 32 11.83 32.96 25.22
N GLY A 33 11.74 33.52 26.44
CA GLY A 33 10.66 33.22 27.37
C GLY A 33 9.30 33.65 26.84
N ARG A 34 9.21 34.87 26.29
CA ARG A 34 7.98 35.40 25.68
C ARG A 34 7.60 34.64 24.42
N ALA A 35 8.57 34.38 23.55
CA ALA A 35 8.35 33.70 22.27
C ALA A 35 7.88 32.26 22.48
N MET A 36 8.60 31.48 23.28
CA MET A 36 8.24 30.08 23.52
C MET A 36 6.99 29.94 24.40
N GLY A 37 6.73 30.89 25.29
CA GLY A 37 5.45 30.94 26.03
C GLY A 37 4.22 30.98 25.11
N ARG A 38 4.29 31.68 23.96
CA ARG A 38 3.21 31.67 22.94
C ARG A 38 3.05 30.30 22.29
N VAL A 39 4.16 29.61 22.01
CA VAL A 39 4.14 28.24 21.46
C VAL A 39 3.55 27.27 22.48
N ASP A 40 3.99 27.35 23.74
CA ASP A 40 3.50 26.51 24.84
C ASP A 40 2.01 26.71 25.08
N GLN A 41 1.52 27.96 25.05
CA GLN A 41 0.10 28.27 25.17
C GLN A 41 -0.72 27.63 24.04
N TRP A 42 -0.23 27.70 22.80
CA TRP A 42 -0.88 27.04 21.68
C TRP A 42 -0.92 25.51 21.84
N ILE A 43 0.18 24.88 22.26
CA ILE A 43 0.24 23.43 22.52
C ILE A 43 -0.75 23.03 23.61
N GLN A 44 -0.88 23.83 24.68
CA GLN A 44 -1.82 23.55 25.77
C GLN A 44 -3.29 23.69 25.35
N ASN A 45 -3.57 24.54 24.36
CA ASN A 45 -4.91 24.74 23.82
C ASN A 45 -5.31 23.67 22.78
N LEU A 46 -4.38 22.84 22.33
CA LEU A 46 -4.67 21.73 21.42
C LEU A 46 -5.20 20.53 22.22
N PRO A 47 -6.44 20.05 21.98
CA PRO A 47 -7.01 18.93 22.72
C PRO A 47 -6.19 17.63 22.59
N GLU A 48 -5.60 17.40 21.41
CA GLU A 48 -4.79 16.21 21.11
C GLU A 48 -3.44 16.26 21.83
N ALA A 49 -2.75 17.40 21.80
CA ALA A 49 -1.47 17.58 22.46
C ALA A 49 -1.59 17.69 23.99
N ALA A 50 -2.66 18.31 24.50
CA ALA A 50 -2.91 18.45 25.94
C ALA A 50 -3.03 17.10 26.65
N LYS A 51 -3.62 16.09 25.97
CA LYS A 51 -3.79 14.72 26.49
C LYS A 51 -2.46 13.97 26.66
N LEU A 52 -1.39 14.39 25.98
CA LEU A 52 -0.09 13.73 26.04
C LEU A 52 0.69 14.07 27.33
N PHE A 53 0.31 15.14 28.02
CA PHE A 53 0.94 15.55 29.28
C PHE A 53 0.25 14.89 30.47
N LYS A 54 1.05 14.22 31.32
CA LYS A 54 0.56 13.53 32.54
C LYS A 54 0.40 14.46 33.75
N GLY A 55 0.88 15.70 33.66
CA GLY A 55 0.80 16.69 34.74
C GLY A 55 1.58 17.98 34.46
N GLU A 56 1.44 18.98 35.32
CA GLU A 56 2.04 20.31 35.17
C GLU A 56 3.57 20.31 35.19
N GLU A 57 4.20 19.46 36.00
CA GLU A 57 5.67 19.36 36.04
C GLU A 57 6.26 18.89 34.71
N GLN A 58 5.59 17.95 34.02
CA GLN A 58 6.01 17.53 32.69
C GLN A 58 5.85 18.66 31.67
N LYS A 59 4.76 19.45 31.75
CA LYS A 59 4.55 20.61 30.87
C LYS A 59 5.67 21.63 31.04
N LYS A 60 6.02 21.99 32.28
CA LYS A 60 7.12 22.91 32.60
C LYS A 60 8.46 22.38 32.09
N HIS A 61 8.73 21.09 32.28
CA HIS A 61 9.98 20.48 31.80
C HIS A 61 10.10 20.57 30.27
N VAL A 62 9.03 20.21 29.54
CA VAL A 62 9.04 20.26 28.06
C VAL A 62 9.09 21.71 27.55
N ALA A 63 8.42 22.65 28.22
CA ALA A 63 8.52 24.08 27.93
C ALA A 63 9.96 24.60 28.07
N ALA A 64 10.65 24.23 29.17
CA ALA A 64 12.06 24.59 29.37
C ALA A 64 12.97 23.97 28.29
N MET A 65 12.72 22.72 27.90
CA MET A 65 13.46 22.08 26.80
C MET A 65 13.25 22.79 25.45
N ARG A 66 12.02 23.19 25.14
CA ARG A 66 11.72 24.00 23.93
C ARG A 66 12.43 25.34 23.96
N GLN A 67 12.45 26.02 25.11
CA GLN A 67 13.19 27.27 25.27
C GLN A 67 14.69 27.10 25.06
N GLN A 68 15.28 26.03 25.60
CA GLN A 68 16.68 25.72 25.37
C GLN A 68 16.98 25.38 23.91
N TRP A 69 16.08 24.66 23.23
CA TRP A 69 16.20 24.38 21.80
C TRP A 69 16.15 25.68 20.98
N PHE A 70 15.21 26.58 21.26
CA PHE A 70 15.10 27.87 20.59
C PHE A 70 16.37 28.71 20.73
N ILE A 71 16.90 28.85 21.95
CA ILE A 71 18.17 29.54 22.19
C ILE A 71 19.33 28.85 21.45
N GLY A 72 19.30 27.52 21.36
CA GLY A 72 20.29 26.72 20.65
C GLY A 72 20.40 27.06 19.16
N LEU A 73 19.32 27.54 18.51
CA LEU A 73 19.34 28.01 17.12
C LEU A 73 20.34 29.14 16.89
N PHE A 74 20.65 29.93 17.92
CA PHE A 74 21.54 31.09 17.86
C PHE A 74 22.89 30.85 18.58
N SER A 75 23.23 29.59 18.86
CA SER A 75 24.42 29.25 19.65
C SER A 75 25.75 29.52 18.93
N GLY A 76 25.76 29.52 17.59
CA GLY A 76 26.95 29.62 16.76
C GLY A 76 27.73 28.31 16.62
N VAL A 77 27.34 27.25 17.34
CA VAL A 77 28.01 25.93 17.30
C VAL A 77 27.02 24.88 16.82
N TYR A 78 27.11 24.56 15.53
CA TYR A 78 26.29 23.53 14.89
C TYR A 78 27.20 22.40 14.47
N ASP A 79 27.51 21.49 15.40
CA ASP A 79 28.38 20.33 15.20
C ASP A 79 27.57 19.02 15.23
N SER A 80 28.26 17.88 15.29
CA SER A 80 27.61 16.58 15.42
C SER A 80 26.73 16.49 16.67
N LYS A 81 27.10 17.13 17.79
CA LYS A 81 26.30 17.09 19.04
C LYS A 81 25.02 17.90 18.89
N TYR A 82 25.04 19.01 18.16
CA TYR A 82 23.83 19.77 17.84
C TYR A 82 22.84 18.90 17.05
N PHE A 83 23.32 18.20 16.02
CA PHE A 83 22.49 17.32 15.20
C PHE A 83 21.97 16.11 15.97
N GLU A 84 22.79 15.53 16.84
CA GLU A 84 22.37 14.42 17.69
C GLU A 84 21.20 14.80 18.61
N LYS A 85 21.14 16.06 19.08
CA LYS A 85 19.98 16.57 19.82
C LYS A 85 18.73 16.62 18.94
N LEU A 86 18.84 17.09 17.70
CA LEU A 86 17.71 17.13 16.75
C LEU A 86 17.16 15.72 16.45
N ILE A 87 18.05 14.74 16.28
CA ILE A 87 17.66 13.32 16.12
C ILE A 87 16.86 12.84 17.33
N ARG A 88 17.39 13.06 18.55
CA ARG A 88 16.70 12.69 19.80
C ARG A 88 15.34 13.36 19.93
N ILE A 89 15.20 14.60 19.45
CA ILE A 89 13.92 15.29 19.38
C ILE A 89 12.96 14.52 18.48
N GLY A 90 13.33 14.18 17.24
CA GLY A 90 12.48 13.40 16.33
C GLY A 90 12.05 12.05 16.92
N GLN A 91 13.00 11.31 17.52
CA GLN A 91 12.72 10.03 18.17
C GLN A 91 11.77 10.15 19.36
N ALA A 92 11.95 11.20 20.18
CA ALA A 92 11.07 11.45 21.32
C ALA A 92 9.63 11.73 20.86
N HIS A 93 9.44 12.47 19.76
CA HIS A 93 8.11 12.77 19.23
C HIS A 93 7.36 11.49 18.82
N VAL A 94 8.01 10.55 18.14
CA VAL A 94 7.41 9.23 17.84
C VAL A 94 7.08 8.47 19.12
N LYS A 95 8.03 8.42 20.08
CA LYS A 95 7.86 7.68 21.34
C LYS A 95 6.67 8.17 22.16
N PHE A 96 6.37 9.47 22.11
CA PHE A 96 5.22 10.07 22.79
C PHE A 96 3.95 10.14 21.92
N GLY A 97 3.98 9.59 20.70
CA GLY A 97 2.83 9.55 19.79
C GLY A 97 2.40 10.92 19.27
N ILE A 98 3.35 11.87 19.16
CA ILE A 98 3.08 13.21 18.63
C ILE A 98 3.10 13.13 17.11
N GLU A 99 1.99 13.49 16.45
CA GLU A 99 1.93 13.50 15.00
C GLU A 99 2.95 14.48 14.37
N ALA A 100 3.55 14.07 13.26
CA ALA A 100 4.58 14.84 12.58
C ALA A 100 4.10 16.23 12.11
N HIS A 101 2.81 16.39 11.83
CA HIS A 101 2.25 17.67 11.39
C HIS A 101 2.46 18.79 12.45
N PHE A 102 2.45 18.44 13.75
CA PHE A 102 2.66 19.42 14.83
C PHE A 102 4.08 20.00 14.84
N MET A 103 5.07 19.23 14.38
CA MET A 103 6.44 19.71 14.24
C MET A 103 6.51 20.82 13.18
N ASN A 104 5.91 20.59 12.01
CA ASN A 104 5.82 21.60 10.94
C ASN A 104 5.13 22.88 11.43
N ARG A 105 4.01 22.72 12.14
CA ARG A 105 3.28 23.87 12.68
C ARG A 105 4.09 24.63 13.73
N THR A 106 4.81 23.93 14.60
CA THR A 106 5.68 24.54 15.60
C THR A 106 6.80 25.35 14.95
N ILE A 107 7.49 24.80 13.94
CA ILE A 107 8.53 25.52 13.18
C ILE A 107 7.94 26.76 12.49
N SER A 108 6.75 26.65 11.88
CA SER A 108 6.05 27.79 11.29
C SER A 108 5.77 28.90 12.31
N MET A 109 5.35 28.56 13.53
CA MET A 109 5.12 29.56 14.59
C MET A 109 6.43 30.21 15.04
N VAL A 110 7.48 29.42 15.25
CA VAL A 110 8.81 29.92 15.63
C VAL A 110 9.33 30.88 14.56
N ARG A 111 9.15 30.54 13.28
CA ARG A 111 9.50 31.40 12.14
C ARG A 111 8.83 32.76 12.21
N THR A 112 7.50 32.79 12.37
CA THR A 112 6.74 34.04 12.51
C THR A 112 7.20 34.85 13.72
N LEU A 113 7.48 34.21 14.85
CA LEU A 113 7.99 34.87 16.05
C LEU A 113 9.36 35.50 15.81
N CYS A 114 10.27 34.81 15.12
CA CYS A 114 11.57 35.38 14.76
C CYS A 114 11.41 36.61 13.85
N ILE A 115 10.52 36.56 12.86
CA ILE A 115 10.21 37.72 12.00
C ILE A 115 9.74 38.91 12.85
N GLU A 116 8.76 38.68 13.74
CA GLU A 116 8.25 39.73 14.63
C GLU A 116 9.36 40.30 15.52
N ILE A 117 10.20 39.47 16.12
CA ILE A 117 11.30 39.93 16.99
C ILE A 117 12.31 40.76 16.20
N LEU A 118 12.73 40.27 15.03
CA LEU A 118 13.72 40.96 14.20
C LEU A 118 13.17 42.29 13.67
N HIS A 119 11.90 42.33 13.26
CA HIS A 119 11.26 43.56 12.76
C HIS A 119 11.23 44.68 13.81
N HIS A 120 10.99 44.35 15.09
CA HIS A 120 10.90 45.35 16.15
C HIS A 120 12.24 45.79 16.74
N ASN A 121 13.30 44.99 16.58
CA ASN A 121 14.57 45.21 17.31
C ASN A 121 15.79 45.40 16.39
N VAL A 122 15.69 45.11 15.10
CA VAL A 122 16.76 45.32 14.13
C VAL A 122 16.30 46.40 13.14
N GLU A 123 16.86 47.60 13.30
CA GLU A 123 16.51 48.77 12.49
C GLU A 123 17.02 48.64 11.05
N ASP A 124 18.28 48.20 10.89
CA ASP A 124 18.94 48.04 9.60
C ASP A 124 18.28 46.93 8.77
N ASP A 125 17.79 47.27 7.59
CA ASP A 125 17.01 46.36 6.75
C ASP A 125 17.88 45.25 6.13
N GLU A 126 19.13 45.56 5.78
CA GLU A 126 20.07 44.60 5.22
C GLU A 126 20.50 43.57 6.27
N GLU A 127 20.83 44.01 7.48
CA GLU A 127 21.15 43.15 8.61
C GLU A 127 19.94 42.30 8.99
N ARG A 128 18.76 42.90 9.11
CA ARG A 128 17.51 42.18 9.42
C ARG A 128 17.25 41.08 8.40
N THR A 129 17.37 41.38 7.11
CA THR A 129 17.16 40.42 6.03
C THR A 129 18.20 39.30 6.06
N ARG A 130 19.48 39.63 6.28
CA ARG A 130 20.58 38.65 6.38
C ARG A 130 20.38 37.68 7.55
N VAL A 131 20.01 38.21 8.72
CA VAL A 131 19.70 37.39 9.90
C VAL A 131 18.47 36.54 9.64
N PHE A 132 17.42 37.10 9.05
CA PHE A 132 16.21 36.36 8.72
C PHE A 132 16.48 35.16 7.79
N ILE A 133 17.23 35.36 6.70
CA ILE A 133 17.64 34.27 5.80
C ILE A 133 18.41 33.17 6.56
N SER A 134 19.29 33.57 7.49
CA SER A 134 20.06 32.62 8.30
C SER A 134 19.16 31.83 9.27
N VAL A 135 18.14 32.49 9.83
CA VAL A 135 17.09 31.86 10.66
C VAL A 135 16.26 30.88 9.84
N GLU A 136 15.87 31.23 8.62
CA GLU A 136 15.13 30.33 7.72
C GLU A 136 15.90 29.03 7.51
N LYS A 137 17.18 29.14 7.14
CA LYS A 137 18.05 27.99 6.88
C LYS A 137 18.19 27.08 8.11
N ILE A 138 18.46 27.64 9.31
CA ILE A 138 18.65 26.79 10.50
C ILE A 138 17.35 26.13 10.97
N LEU A 139 16.20 26.80 10.79
CA LEU A 139 14.90 26.21 11.06
C LEU A 139 14.58 25.06 10.10
N ASP A 140 14.85 25.25 8.81
CA ASP A 140 14.60 24.21 7.80
C ASP A 140 15.54 23.01 7.98
N ILE A 141 16.82 23.25 8.26
CA ILE A 141 17.78 22.20 8.64
C ILE A 141 17.29 21.45 9.89
N SER A 142 16.79 22.18 10.90
CA SER A 142 16.26 21.56 12.11
C SER A 142 15.07 20.66 11.80
N LEU A 143 14.14 21.14 10.96
CA LEU A 143 12.96 20.39 10.54
C LEU A 143 13.30 19.17 9.68
N ASP A 144 14.27 19.28 8.75
CA ASP A 144 14.74 18.17 7.92
C ASP A 144 15.29 17.03 8.80
N VAL A 145 16.18 17.35 9.73
CA VAL A 145 16.79 16.35 10.63
C VAL A 145 15.75 15.73 11.57
N ILE A 146 14.89 16.55 12.18
CA ILE A 146 13.84 16.06 13.09
C ILE A 146 12.87 15.14 12.34
N THR A 147 12.39 15.57 11.17
CA THR A 147 11.44 14.80 10.35
C THR A 147 12.06 13.51 9.84
N SER A 148 13.30 13.56 9.34
CA SER A 148 14.03 12.37 8.90
C SER A 148 14.17 11.36 10.03
N SER A 149 14.57 11.81 11.22
CA SER A 149 14.68 10.95 12.40
C SER A 149 13.33 10.44 12.89
N TYR A 150 12.27 11.23 12.77
CA TYR A 150 10.90 10.80 13.10
C TYR A 150 10.46 9.67 12.18
N ILE A 151 10.63 9.82 10.86
CA ILE A 151 10.25 8.79 9.88
C ILE A 151 11.07 7.52 10.11
N GLU A 152 12.38 7.62 10.32
CA GLU A 152 13.24 6.45 10.59
C GLU A 152 12.79 5.71 11.88
N GLU A 153 12.44 6.44 12.94
CA GLU A 153 11.96 5.88 14.21
C GLU A 153 10.54 5.27 14.09
N GLU A 154 9.63 5.96 13.41
CA GLU A 154 8.27 5.49 13.13
C GLU A 154 8.32 4.21 12.29
N MET A 155 9.12 4.20 11.23
CA MET A 155 9.37 3.00 10.42
C MET A 155 9.90 1.86 11.28
N ARG A 156 10.84 2.11 12.21
CA ARG A 156 11.37 1.07 13.11
C ARG A 156 10.29 0.47 14.00
N ASN A 157 9.41 1.31 14.56
CA ASN A 157 8.36 0.87 15.47
C ASN A 157 7.18 0.17 14.75
N TYR A 158 6.82 0.61 13.54
CA TYR A 158 5.76 0.00 12.72
C TYR A 158 6.24 -1.17 11.84
N SER A 159 7.55 -1.33 11.62
CA SER A 159 8.13 -2.35 10.72
C SER A 159 7.68 -3.79 10.97
N PRO A 160 7.55 -4.32 12.19
CA PRO A 160 7.26 -5.75 12.37
C PRO A 160 5.89 -6.15 11.81
N ALA A 161 4.83 -5.42 12.17
CA ALA A 161 3.46 -5.74 11.77
C ALA A 161 3.20 -5.40 10.29
N TYR A 162 3.75 -4.27 9.81
CA TYR A 162 3.57 -3.86 8.42
C TYR A 162 4.40 -4.73 7.46
N ARG A 163 5.61 -5.14 7.86
CA ARG A 163 6.44 -6.07 7.09
C ARG A 163 5.80 -7.45 7.00
N VAL A 164 5.18 -7.96 8.09
CA VAL A 164 4.40 -9.22 8.05
C VAL A 164 3.17 -9.09 7.15
N LYS A 165 2.39 -8.01 7.25
CA LYS A 165 1.23 -7.79 6.36
C LYS A 165 1.67 -7.75 4.89
N ASN A 166 2.70 -6.98 4.58
CA ASN A 166 3.17 -6.86 3.20
C ASN A 166 3.80 -8.17 2.70
N LEU A 167 4.50 -8.91 3.57
CA LEU A 167 4.95 -10.27 3.27
C LEU A 167 3.76 -11.17 2.94
N LEU A 168 2.76 -11.25 3.82
CA LEU A 168 1.60 -12.12 3.64
C LEU A 168 0.86 -11.80 2.36
N VAL A 169 0.68 -10.52 2.03
CA VAL A 169 0.05 -10.09 0.77
C VAL A 169 0.88 -10.55 -0.43
N THR A 170 2.18 -10.23 -0.47
CA THR A 170 3.05 -10.63 -1.59
C THR A 170 3.22 -12.14 -1.71
N TYR A 171 3.28 -12.88 -0.60
CA TYR A 171 3.32 -14.35 -0.61
C TYR A 171 2.01 -14.94 -1.11
N THR A 172 0.86 -14.39 -0.70
CA THR A 172 -0.45 -14.84 -1.17
C THR A 172 -0.60 -14.62 -2.67
N GLU A 173 -0.16 -13.46 -3.18
CA GLU A 173 -0.18 -13.16 -4.62
C GLU A 173 0.71 -14.12 -5.42
N LYS A 174 1.95 -14.34 -4.97
CA LYS A 174 2.88 -15.28 -5.64
C LYS A 174 2.40 -16.73 -5.57
N PHE A 175 1.82 -17.13 -4.44
CA PHE A 175 1.24 -18.46 -4.27
C PHE A 175 0.05 -18.66 -5.20
N ALA A 176 -0.87 -17.69 -5.29
CA ALA A 176 -2.00 -17.73 -6.21
C ALA A 176 -1.54 -17.85 -7.67
N GLN A 177 -0.52 -17.08 -8.06
CA GLN A 177 0.09 -17.17 -9.40
C GLN A 177 0.69 -18.57 -9.67
N ALA A 178 1.42 -19.13 -8.70
CA ALA A 178 1.97 -20.48 -8.81
C ALA A 178 0.86 -21.54 -8.95
N MET A 179 -0.21 -21.42 -8.17
CA MET A 179 -1.37 -22.32 -8.25
C MET A 179 -2.07 -22.25 -9.61
N ASN A 180 -2.25 -21.05 -10.18
CA ASN A 180 -2.82 -20.90 -11.52
C ASN A 180 -1.93 -21.55 -12.59
N LEU A 181 -0.61 -21.46 -12.47
CA LEU A 181 0.32 -22.13 -13.39
C LEU A 181 0.19 -23.67 -13.30
N VAL A 182 0.10 -24.21 -12.07
CA VAL A 182 -0.13 -25.65 -11.85
C VAL A 182 -1.45 -26.10 -12.48
N LEU A 183 -2.52 -25.31 -12.32
CA LEU A 183 -3.83 -25.59 -12.91
C LEU A 183 -3.77 -25.64 -14.44
N VAL A 184 -3.08 -24.70 -15.09
CA VAL A 184 -2.91 -24.68 -16.55
C VAL A 184 -2.11 -25.89 -17.03
N PHE A 185 -1.03 -26.27 -16.35
CA PHE A 185 -0.29 -27.48 -16.72
C PHE A 185 -1.15 -28.75 -16.58
N ALA A 186 -1.94 -28.86 -15.52
CA ALA A 186 -2.87 -29.97 -15.34
C ALA A 186 -3.93 -30.03 -16.46
N LEU A 187 -4.50 -28.89 -16.85
CA LEU A 187 -5.47 -28.80 -17.96
C LEU A 187 -4.85 -29.19 -19.30
N ILE A 188 -3.61 -28.78 -19.59
CA ILE A 188 -2.89 -29.19 -20.81
C ILE A 188 -2.74 -30.71 -20.83
N GLY A 189 -2.29 -31.31 -19.72
CA GLY A 189 -2.13 -32.76 -19.60
C GLY A 189 -3.44 -33.52 -19.82
N LEU A 190 -4.53 -33.07 -19.18
CA LEU A 190 -5.87 -33.64 -19.37
C LEU A 190 -6.35 -33.51 -20.82
N THR A 191 -6.13 -32.36 -21.44
CA THR A 191 -6.52 -32.12 -22.85
C THR A 191 -5.82 -33.11 -23.79
N ILE A 192 -4.51 -33.34 -23.61
CA ILE A 192 -3.76 -34.34 -24.38
C ILE A 192 -4.34 -35.74 -24.17
N GLY A 193 -4.66 -36.11 -22.93
CA GLY A 193 -5.30 -37.38 -22.62
C GLY A 193 -6.65 -37.57 -23.29
N VAL A 194 -7.48 -36.53 -23.34
CA VAL A 194 -8.79 -36.57 -24.02
C VAL A 194 -8.62 -36.67 -25.54
N VAL A 195 -7.65 -35.96 -26.13
CA VAL A 195 -7.34 -36.09 -27.57
C VAL A 195 -6.91 -37.53 -27.89
N TRP A 196 -6.07 -38.12 -27.03
CA TRP A 196 -5.67 -39.52 -27.18
C TRP A 196 -6.88 -40.47 -27.15
N LEU A 197 -7.78 -40.29 -26.18
CA LEU A 197 -9.02 -41.08 -26.10
C LEU A 197 -9.89 -40.92 -27.36
N PHE A 198 -10.07 -39.70 -27.85
CA PHE A 198 -10.83 -39.45 -29.07
C PHE A 198 -10.24 -40.15 -30.30
N VAL A 199 -8.91 -40.13 -30.44
CA VAL A 199 -8.23 -40.86 -31.52
C VAL A 199 -8.46 -42.36 -31.40
N THR A 200 -8.37 -42.93 -30.18
CA THR A 200 -8.67 -44.35 -29.98
C THR A 200 -10.12 -44.70 -30.28
N ASP A 201 -11.07 -43.83 -29.91
CA ASP A 201 -12.49 -44.01 -30.24
C ASP A 201 -12.72 -44.02 -31.75
N LEU A 202 -12.03 -43.14 -32.49
CA LEU A 202 -12.14 -43.06 -33.95
C LEU A 202 -11.63 -44.32 -34.66
N ILE A 203 -10.53 -44.90 -34.16
CA ILE A 203 -9.99 -46.17 -34.66
C ILE A 203 -10.97 -47.31 -34.37
N ASN A 204 -11.54 -47.35 -33.17
CA ASN A 204 -12.49 -48.39 -32.77
C ASN A 204 -13.77 -48.39 -33.62
N ILE A 205 -14.27 -47.23 -34.08
CA ILE A 205 -15.42 -47.14 -35.01
C ILE A 205 -15.20 -47.96 -36.28
N THR A 206 -13.97 -48.00 -36.80
CA THR A 206 -13.66 -48.70 -38.05
C THR A 206 -13.50 -50.22 -37.87
N SER A 207 -13.36 -50.69 -36.63
CA SER A 207 -13.06 -52.09 -36.30
C SER A 207 -14.25 -52.87 -35.73
N ASP A 208 -15.30 -52.20 -35.25
CA ASP A 208 -16.43 -52.81 -34.54
C ASP A 208 -17.69 -52.93 -35.43
N PRO A 209 -18.49 -54.03 -35.37
CA PRO A 209 -19.69 -54.19 -36.21
C PRO A 209 -20.83 -53.22 -35.86
N ASN A 210 -20.83 -52.66 -34.66
CA ASN A 210 -21.88 -51.76 -34.15
C ASN A 210 -21.50 -50.29 -34.34
N PHE A 211 -21.58 -49.82 -35.58
CA PHE A 211 -21.26 -48.45 -35.99
C PHE A 211 -21.91 -47.36 -35.11
N SER A 212 -23.16 -47.56 -34.69
CA SER A 212 -23.88 -46.62 -33.82
C SER A 212 -23.25 -46.43 -32.45
N HIS A 213 -22.68 -47.49 -31.86
CA HIS A 213 -22.06 -47.40 -30.54
C HIS A 213 -20.76 -46.59 -30.58
N GLY A 214 -19.93 -46.83 -31.58
CA GLY A 214 -18.68 -46.12 -31.78
C GLY A 214 -18.90 -44.62 -32.05
N ILE A 215 -19.95 -44.24 -32.78
CA ILE A 215 -20.30 -42.82 -32.96
C ILE A 215 -20.66 -42.17 -31.62
N ILE A 216 -21.46 -42.84 -30.77
CA ILE A 216 -21.88 -42.29 -29.47
C ILE A 216 -20.68 -42.06 -28.56
N THR A 217 -19.71 -42.99 -28.52
CA THR A 217 -18.49 -42.83 -27.70
C THR A 217 -17.59 -41.70 -28.22
N ALA A 218 -17.36 -41.62 -29.54
CA ALA A 218 -16.57 -40.56 -30.15
C ALA A 218 -17.21 -39.16 -29.99
N LEU A 219 -18.54 -39.06 -30.08
CA LEU A 219 -19.25 -37.81 -29.82
C LEU A 219 -19.13 -37.42 -28.33
N GLY A 220 -19.16 -38.42 -27.44
CA GLY A 220 -18.92 -38.24 -26.02
C GLY A 220 -17.52 -37.70 -25.68
N SER A 221 -16.46 -38.18 -26.35
CA SER A 221 -15.09 -37.67 -26.16
C SER A 221 -14.89 -36.31 -26.84
N LEU A 222 -15.55 -36.04 -27.97
CA LEU A 222 -15.57 -34.72 -28.60
C LEU A 222 -16.17 -33.63 -27.70
N LEU A 223 -17.29 -33.92 -27.02
CA LEU A 223 -17.92 -32.99 -26.08
C LEU A 223 -17.01 -32.69 -24.87
N ILE A 224 -16.30 -33.71 -24.35
CA ILE A 224 -15.31 -33.52 -23.27
C ILE A 224 -14.15 -32.67 -23.77
N LEU A 225 -13.68 -32.90 -25.00
CA LEU A 225 -12.61 -32.11 -25.60
C LEU A 225 -13.00 -30.64 -25.73
N TRP A 226 -14.23 -30.35 -26.16
CA TRP A 226 -14.75 -28.98 -26.20
C TRP A 226 -14.74 -28.32 -24.82
N VAL A 227 -15.19 -29.03 -23.78
CA VAL A 227 -15.16 -28.56 -22.38
C VAL A 227 -13.73 -28.26 -21.91
N MET A 228 -12.76 -29.13 -22.25
CA MET A 228 -11.35 -28.91 -21.89
C MET A 228 -10.78 -27.66 -22.57
N ILE A 229 -11.09 -27.45 -23.86
CA ILE A 229 -10.66 -26.26 -24.60
C ILE A 229 -11.25 -24.99 -23.98
N GLU A 230 -12.55 -25.00 -23.64
CA GLU A 230 -13.22 -23.85 -23.04
C GLU A 230 -12.64 -23.50 -21.66
N LEU A 231 -12.38 -24.51 -20.82
CA LEU A 231 -11.71 -24.31 -19.53
C LEU A 231 -10.28 -23.79 -19.69
N MET A 232 -9.51 -24.33 -20.64
CA MET A 232 -8.15 -23.87 -20.92
C MET A 232 -8.13 -22.42 -21.41
N ASN A 233 -9.02 -22.05 -22.34
CA ASN A 233 -9.14 -20.66 -22.81
C ASN A 233 -9.47 -19.69 -21.67
N THR A 234 -10.31 -20.13 -20.74
CA THR A 234 -10.70 -19.36 -19.56
C THR A 234 -9.53 -19.15 -18.60
N GLU A 235 -8.75 -20.20 -18.32
CA GLU A 235 -7.54 -20.08 -17.50
C GLU A 235 -6.45 -19.23 -18.17
N ILE A 236 -6.27 -19.33 -19.50
CA ILE A 236 -5.34 -18.46 -20.23
C ILE A 236 -5.77 -17.00 -20.13
N LYS A 237 -7.07 -16.72 -20.26
CA LYS A 237 -7.61 -15.36 -20.12
C LYS A 237 -7.42 -14.82 -18.70
N HIS A 238 -7.58 -15.68 -17.69
CA HIS A 238 -7.33 -15.35 -16.30
C HIS A 238 -5.84 -15.06 -16.04
N LEU A 239 -4.92 -15.87 -16.59
CA LEU A 239 -3.47 -15.62 -16.52
C LEU A 239 -3.04 -14.32 -17.20
N LYS A 240 -3.74 -13.87 -18.24
CA LYS A 240 -3.51 -12.57 -18.91
C LYS A 240 -4.11 -11.37 -18.14
N GLY A 241 -4.59 -11.58 -16.90
CA GLY A 241 -5.18 -10.54 -16.06
C GLY A 241 -6.67 -10.28 -16.34
N GLY A 242 -7.34 -11.15 -17.09
CA GLY A 242 -8.79 -11.10 -17.28
C GLY A 242 -9.55 -11.51 -16.01
N LYS A 243 -10.75 -10.94 -15.81
CA LYS A 243 -11.64 -11.36 -14.72
C LYS A 243 -12.08 -12.82 -14.89
N PHE A 244 -12.21 -13.53 -13.77
CA PHE A 244 -12.75 -14.89 -13.71
C PHE A 244 -14.21 -14.91 -14.18
N ARG A 245 -14.51 -15.66 -15.24
CA ARG A 245 -15.85 -15.80 -15.81
C ARG A 245 -16.52 -17.04 -15.23
N ILE A 246 -17.45 -16.84 -14.31
CA ILE A 246 -18.25 -17.89 -13.67
C ILE A 246 -19.16 -18.58 -14.70
N SER A 247 -19.58 -17.85 -15.74
CA SER A 247 -20.37 -18.39 -16.87
C SER A 247 -19.76 -19.65 -17.47
N VAL A 248 -18.44 -19.75 -17.54
CA VAL A 248 -17.71 -20.91 -18.09
C VAL A 248 -18.00 -22.18 -17.29
N PHE A 249 -17.97 -22.12 -15.96
CA PHE A 249 -18.23 -23.29 -15.10
C PHE A 249 -19.69 -23.77 -15.22
N VAL A 250 -20.63 -22.83 -15.33
CA VAL A 250 -22.05 -23.14 -15.57
C VAL A 250 -22.22 -23.76 -16.97
N GLY A 251 -21.49 -23.26 -17.97
CA GLY A 251 -21.47 -23.83 -19.33
C GLY A 251 -20.91 -25.25 -19.37
N VAL A 252 -19.84 -25.53 -18.63
CA VAL A 252 -19.28 -26.89 -18.49
C VAL A 252 -20.29 -27.85 -17.86
N ALA A 253 -20.97 -27.43 -16.78
CA ALA A 253 -22.03 -28.23 -16.17
C ALA A 253 -23.16 -28.51 -17.17
N LEU A 254 -23.61 -27.47 -17.88
CA LEU A 254 -24.65 -27.59 -18.91
C LEU A 254 -24.26 -28.60 -20.00
N VAL A 255 -23.04 -28.53 -20.54
CA VAL A 255 -22.57 -29.48 -21.57
C VAL A 255 -22.44 -30.91 -21.02
N ALA A 256 -22.02 -31.09 -19.77
CA ALA A 256 -21.99 -32.39 -19.14
C ALA A 256 -23.39 -33.02 -19.04
N PHE A 257 -24.41 -32.24 -18.66
CA PHE A 257 -25.80 -32.71 -18.61
C PHE A 257 -26.39 -32.96 -20.01
N ILE A 258 -26.07 -32.13 -20.99
CA ILE A 258 -26.45 -32.36 -22.39
C ILE A 258 -25.83 -33.68 -22.91
N ARG A 259 -24.54 -33.92 -22.63
CA ARG A 259 -23.85 -35.17 -22.97
C ARG A 259 -24.55 -36.38 -22.35
N ASP A 260 -24.83 -36.35 -21.05
CA ASP A 260 -25.47 -37.47 -20.34
C ASP A 260 -26.88 -37.76 -20.91
N THR A 261 -27.64 -36.70 -21.17
CA THR A 261 -29.00 -36.80 -21.76
C THR A 261 -28.95 -37.38 -23.17
N MET A 262 -28.00 -36.94 -23.99
CA MET A 262 -27.82 -37.43 -25.36
C MET A 262 -27.42 -38.91 -25.39
N ILE A 263 -26.48 -39.33 -24.53
CA ILE A 263 -26.05 -40.73 -24.44
C ILE A 263 -27.22 -41.64 -24.04
N LYS A 264 -28.01 -41.23 -23.04
CA LYS A 264 -29.19 -41.98 -22.57
C LYS A 264 -30.29 -42.06 -23.62
N ALA A 265 -30.58 -40.96 -24.31
CA ALA A 265 -31.57 -40.91 -25.38
C ALA A 265 -31.20 -41.85 -26.56
N LEU A 266 -29.92 -41.91 -26.93
CA LEU A 266 -29.45 -42.75 -28.03
C LEU A 266 -29.31 -44.23 -27.66
N ARG A 267 -29.04 -44.55 -26.38
CA ARG A 267 -28.94 -45.93 -25.87
C ARG A 267 -30.29 -46.62 -25.63
N HIS A 268 -31.41 -45.91 -25.81
CA HIS A 268 -32.77 -46.42 -25.50
C HIS A 268 -32.91 -46.95 -24.06
N ASP A 269 -32.11 -46.43 -23.13
CA ASP A 269 -32.20 -46.81 -21.72
C ASP A 269 -33.35 -46.05 -21.03
N SER A 270 -34.02 -46.76 -20.11
CA SER A 270 -35.13 -46.36 -19.22
C SER A 270 -35.71 -44.93 -19.37
N MET A 271 -36.91 -44.84 -19.95
CA MET A 271 -37.71 -43.60 -20.12
C MET A 271 -37.94 -42.79 -18.82
N HIS A 272 -37.76 -43.37 -17.65
CA HIS A 272 -37.99 -42.71 -16.36
C HIS A 272 -36.90 -41.70 -15.97
N GLU A 273 -35.65 -41.87 -16.40
CA GLU A 273 -34.58 -40.93 -16.08
C GLU A 273 -34.62 -39.67 -16.96
N MET A 274 -35.14 -39.78 -18.18
CA MET A 274 -35.23 -38.68 -19.13
C MET A 274 -36.17 -37.55 -18.67
N TYR A 275 -37.17 -37.88 -17.83
CA TYR A 275 -38.14 -36.90 -17.30
C TYR A 275 -37.50 -35.84 -16.39
N TYR A 276 -36.45 -36.18 -15.63
CA TYR A 276 -35.79 -35.25 -14.71
C TYR A 276 -34.67 -34.44 -15.37
N LEU A 277 -34.05 -34.96 -16.44
CA LEU A 277 -32.92 -34.32 -17.11
C LEU A 277 -33.34 -33.09 -17.95
N ILE A 278 -34.50 -33.15 -18.60
CA ILE A 278 -34.97 -32.04 -19.46
C ILE A 278 -35.25 -30.75 -18.66
N PRO A 279 -36.00 -30.78 -17.54
CA PRO A 279 -36.20 -29.59 -16.70
C PRO A 279 -34.89 -29.06 -16.10
N LEU A 280 -33.95 -29.94 -15.76
CA LEU A 280 -32.66 -29.57 -15.19
C LEU A 280 -31.77 -28.81 -16.20
N ILE A 281 -31.75 -29.25 -17.47
CA ILE A 281 -31.06 -28.53 -18.54
C ILE A 281 -31.68 -27.15 -18.75
N LEU A 282 -33.01 -27.04 -18.69
CA LEU A 282 -33.71 -25.77 -18.87
C LEU A 282 -33.37 -24.79 -17.74
N THR A 283 -33.36 -25.25 -16.48
CA THR A 283 -32.98 -24.40 -15.34
C THR A 283 -31.50 -23.97 -15.41
N LEU A 284 -30.58 -24.88 -15.73
CA LEU A 284 -29.17 -24.56 -15.96
C LEU A 284 -28.98 -23.56 -17.12
N GLY A 285 -29.76 -23.70 -18.20
CA GLY A 285 -29.75 -22.76 -19.32
C GLY A 285 -30.19 -21.35 -18.93
N VAL A 286 -31.22 -21.22 -18.08
CA VAL A 286 -31.66 -19.93 -17.53
C VAL A 286 -30.59 -19.32 -16.61
N VAL A 287 -29.97 -20.13 -15.75
CA VAL A 287 -28.87 -19.68 -14.88
C VAL A 287 -27.68 -19.21 -15.71
N PHE A 288 -27.29 -19.97 -16.74
CA PHE A 288 -26.22 -19.60 -17.67
C PHE A 288 -26.49 -18.26 -18.35
N TRP A 289 -27.72 -18.05 -18.83
CA TRP A 289 -28.14 -16.79 -19.47
C TRP A 289 -28.07 -15.60 -18.49
N LEU A 290 -28.56 -15.77 -17.26
CA LEU A 290 -28.50 -14.73 -16.22
C LEU A 290 -27.07 -14.36 -15.84
N VAL A 291 -26.20 -15.36 -15.64
CA VAL A 291 -24.79 -15.15 -15.28
C VAL A 291 -24.06 -14.42 -16.41
N THR A 292 -24.24 -14.87 -17.65
CA THR A 292 -23.60 -14.23 -18.82
C THR A 292 -24.01 -12.77 -18.98
N LYS A 293 -25.30 -12.47 -18.81
CA LYS A 293 -25.82 -11.10 -18.87
C LYS A 293 -25.29 -10.20 -17.75
N SER A 294 -25.03 -10.76 -16.57
CA SER A 294 -24.41 -10.05 -15.45
C SER A 294 -22.94 -9.73 -15.72
N GLU A 295 -22.20 -10.67 -16.31
CA GLU A 295 -20.78 -10.52 -16.65
C GLU A 295 -20.53 -9.53 -17.78
N GLU A 296 -21.47 -9.33 -18.71
CA GLU A 296 -21.35 -8.31 -19.78
C GLU A 296 -21.54 -6.87 -19.27
N ARG A 297 -22.16 -6.70 -18.09
CA ARG A 297 -22.54 -5.39 -17.54
C ARG A 297 -21.48 -4.82 -16.58
N ASN A 298 -20.40 -5.56 -16.29
CA ASN A 298 -19.36 -5.30 -15.28
C ASN A 298 -17.94 -5.40 -15.85
#